data_AF-A0A7Y4KTJ5-F1
#
_entry.id   AF-A0A7Y4KTJ5-F1
#
_cell.length_a   1.000
_cell.length_b   1.000
_cell.length_c   1.000
_cell.angle_alpha   90.00
_cell.angle_beta   90.00
_cell.angle_gamma   90.00
#
_symmetry.space_group_name_H-M   'P 1'
#
loop_
_entity.id
_entity.type
_entity.pdbx_description
1 polymer ?
#
loop_
_entity_poly.entity_id
_entity_poly.type
_entity_poly.pdbx_seq_one_letter_code
_entity_poly.pdbx_strand_id
1 'polypeptide(L)'
;MHRLCLLGCVLLLAACGEKAPDEGAIRVSVKYDTFKPACVRVEAKDSKGHQETTDIPSSQFKNTEKNEVLVAVRRKADWDATLSVTASSFAEFTGSQCSGEAVERFTNASLTVVPKEFTRFDVTLKAVDGDGDGSPVLAGVEPAGFFDCDDKRADIHPGASETCAGTEDLNCNKRFGCQEQDCVDKACDDGNACTVSDRCAGSGLTAQCVGTERSCTQSATCMQSSGTCNKATGACEFKPQVAGSACVDSQTCTINDTCDGNGTCLGGMPTPCPTKTCFRPATSGCTANNDCSYAPDPAQVNLACVNPLNQRAGWCRGGDGACSAFPYRPSNFDPDAVDPADIAALTTSGEVTFNTDTLAWDPENRVTNRTSLKPRVVTTQNGGLQAVLLPVSALTLGGPLRFTGALPIILAVYGDANPGQPILANGRFLNGPTLRGAGGNHGQCGSSTGATGSVTGGEAEGGGGGGSATAGAAGGTGFSPGGTARAGGDPQNNDPLLLLGGCAGGNGGGTGNMAGGQGGAGGGAFQLSVARTLTLQKALSVSCLL
;
A
#
# COMPACT_ATOMS: atom_id res chain seq x y z
N MET A 1 3.65 71.36 74.81
CA MET A 1 2.57 71.01 75.75
C MET A 1 1.32 70.69 74.94
N HIS A 2 1.07 69.41 74.67
CA HIS A 2 -0.21 68.93 74.14
C HIS A 2 -0.75 67.92 75.15
N ARG A 3 -1.86 68.30 75.77
CA ARG A 3 -2.62 67.52 76.73
C ARG A 3 -3.17 66.29 76.01
N LEU A 4 -2.66 65.09 76.32
CA LEU A 4 -3.45 63.87 76.16
C LEU A 4 -4.08 63.59 77.53
N CYS A 5 -5.41 63.66 77.57
CA CYS A 5 -6.21 63.34 78.74
C CYS A 5 -5.88 61.91 79.21
N LEU A 6 -5.41 61.84 80.46
CA LEU A 6 -5.38 60.64 81.27
C LEU A 6 -6.82 60.15 81.51
N LEU A 7 -7.21 59.07 80.84
CA LEU A 7 -8.29 58.18 81.27
C LEU A 7 -7.83 56.72 81.08
N GLY A 8 -7.43 56.10 82.19
CA GLY A 8 -7.75 54.72 82.55
C GLY A 8 -7.36 53.53 81.63
N CYS A 9 -6.10 53.35 81.25
CA CYS A 9 -5.60 52.05 80.74
C CYS A 9 -4.52 51.47 81.67
N VAL A 10 -4.67 50.20 82.10
CA VAL A 10 -3.67 49.42 82.85
C VAL A 10 -2.45 49.09 81.97
N LEU A 11 -2.54 49.24 80.65
CA LEU A 11 -1.56 48.71 79.71
C LEU A 11 -1.10 49.79 78.73
N LEU A 12 0.20 50.05 78.68
CA LEU A 12 0.83 51.03 77.79
C LEU A 12 1.98 50.39 77.01
N LEU A 13 2.09 50.71 75.72
CA LEU A 13 3.23 50.35 74.86
C LEU A 13 4.44 51.23 75.20
N ALA A 14 5.17 50.85 76.25
CA ALA A 14 6.34 51.58 76.72
C ALA A 14 7.50 51.55 75.70
N ALA A 15 8.14 52.69 75.50
CA ALA A 15 9.41 52.78 74.77
C ALA A 15 10.59 52.45 75.71
N CYS A 16 11.67 51.89 75.18
CA CYS A 16 12.91 51.67 75.93
C CYS A 16 13.45 53.00 76.48
N GLY A 17 13.41 53.18 77.80
CA GLY A 17 13.99 54.35 78.49
C GLY A 17 13.10 55.04 79.53
N GLU A 18 11.85 54.59 79.73
CA GLU A 18 10.95 55.22 80.71
C GLU A 18 11.28 54.85 82.16
N LYS A 19 11.14 55.84 83.07
CA LYS A 19 11.24 55.65 84.52
C LYS A 19 10.00 54.90 85.03
N ALA A 20 10.19 53.96 85.94
CA ALA A 20 9.07 53.19 86.51
C ALA A 20 8.04 54.12 87.20
N PRO A 21 6.74 53.87 87.03
CA PRO A 21 5.69 54.67 87.65
C PRO A 21 5.68 54.51 89.17
N ASP A 22 5.11 55.48 89.90
CA ASP A 22 5.13 55.49 91.37
C ASP A 22 4.49 54.24 92.00
N GLU A 23 3.43 53.69 91.38
CA GLU A 23 2.76 52.45 91.83
C GLU A 23 3.47 51.16 91.39
N GLY A 24 4.52 51.27 90.56
CA GLY A 24 5.20 50.14 89.93
C GLY A 24 4.49 49.61 88.69
N ALA A 25 5.20 48.82 87.88
CA ALA A 25 4.64 48.16 86.70
C ALA A 25 5.33 46.82 86.43
N ILE A 26 4.65 45.92 85.72
CA ILE A 26 5.28 44.73 85.15
C ILE A 26 5.69 45.05 83.73
N ARG A 27 6.95 44.80 83.39
CA ARG A 27 7.42 44.81 82.01
C ARG A 27 7.30 43.40 81.46
N VAL A 28 6.38 43.22 80.52
CA VAL A 28 6.22 41.98 79.75
C VAL A 28 7.07 42.10 78.50
N SER A 29 8.05 41.21 78.35
CA SER A 29 8.82 41.05 77.12
C SER A 29 8.38 39.75 76.46
N VAL A 30 7.89 39.82 75.22
CA VAL A 30 7.51 38.66 74.41
C VAL A 30 8.44 38.60 73.22
N LYS A 31 9.35 37.62 73.20
CA LYS A 31 10.24 37.34 72.08
C LYS A 31 9.67 36.27 71.18
N TYR A 32 9.80 36.45 69.87
CA TYR A 32 9.44 35.46 68.86
C TYR A 32 10.65 35.16 67.97
N ASP A 33 10.63 34.02 67.29
CA ASP A 33 11.73 33.61 66.39
C ASP A 33 11.35 33.86 64.94
N THR A 34 11.17 32.79 64.14
CA THR A 34 10.82 32.90 62.72
C THR A 34 9.33 33.18 62.52
N PHE A 35 8.44 32.62 63.35
CA PHE A 35 7.02 32.97 63.32
C PHE A 35 6.79 34.35 63.94
N LYS A 36 6.38 35.31 63.12
CA LYS A 36 5.99 36.65 63.57
C LYS A 36 4.47 36.69 63.82
N PRO A 37 3.99 36.77 65.08
CA PRO A 37 2.56 36.82 65.35
C PRO A 37 1.92 38.05 64.72
N ALA A 38 0.72 37.91 64.16
CA ALA A 38 -0.07 39.05 63.71
C ALA A 38 -0.56 39.91 64.88
N CYS A 39 -0.72 39.31 66.07
CA CYS A 39 -1.13 40.00 67.28
C CYS A 39 -0.59 39.33 68.54
N VAL A 40 -0.26 40.12 69.56
CA VAL A 40 0.04 39.66 70.92
C VAL A 40 -0.99 40.25 71.87
N ARG A 41 -1.66 39.41 72.65
CA ARG A 41 -2.57 39.81 73.74
C ARG A 41 -1.86 39.67 75.07
N VAL A 42 -1.84 40.74 75.86
CA VAL A 42 -1.42 40.70 77.27
C VAL A 42 -2.64 40.91 78.14
N GLU A 43 -2.86 40.00 79.07
CA GLU A 43 -3.95 40.01 80.04
C GLU A 43 -3.39 40.08 81.45
N ALA A 44 -3.96 40.94 82.29
CA ALA A 44 -3.62 41.04 83.71
C ALA A 44 -4.88 40.82 84.56
N LYS A 45 -4.74 40.04 85.64
CA LYS A 45 -5.79 39.70 86.59
C LYS A 45 -5.29 39.82 88.03
N ASP A 46 -6.15 40.21 88.97
CA ASP A 46 -5.85 40.18 90.40
C ASP A 46 -6.76 39.23 91.19
N SER A 47 -6.53 39.08 92.50
CA SER A 47 -7.30 38.15 93.33
C SER A 47 -8.70 38.65 93.71
N LYS A 48 -8.96 39.95 93.50
CA LYS A 48 -10.25 40.61 93.71
C LYS A 48 -11.19 40.49 92.50
N GLY A 49 -10.71 39.89 91.41
CA GLY A 49 -11.48 39.67 90.19
C GLY A 49 -11.38 40.80 89.18
N HIS A 50 -10.46 41.76 89.35
CA HIS A 50 -10.19 42.75 88.32
C HIS A 50 -9.43 42.10 87.16
N GLN A 51 -9.76 42.50 85.93
CA GLN A 51 -9.17 41.97 84.70
C GLN A 51 -9.12 43.04 83.60
N GLU A 52 -7.98 43.17 82.94
CA GLU A 52 -7.80 44.01 81.75
C GLU A 52 -6.94 43.30 80.72
N THR A 53 -7.22 43.56 79.45
CA THR A 53 -6.50 43.01 78.30
C THR A 53 -6.02 44.12 77.38
N THR A 54 -4.97 43.86 76.62
CA THR A 54 -4.53 44.73 75.53
C THR A 54 -3.99 43.89 74.40
N ASP A 55 -4.50 44.21 73.21
CA ASP A 55 -4.11 43.59 71.96
C ASP A 55 -3.15 44.51 71.22
N ILE A 56 -2.01 43.94 70.83
CA ILE A 56 -0.95 44.66 70.14
C ILE A 56 -0.83 44.01 68.76
N PRO A 57 -1.34 44.67 67.69
CA PRO A 57 -1.14 44.17 66.35
C PRO A 57 0.34 44.28 65.95
N SER A 58 0.77 43.42 65.03
CA SER A 58 2.15 43.34 64.55
C SER A 58 2.66 44.64 63.93
N SER A 59 1.74 45.48 63.40
CA SER A 59 2.03 46.83 62.91
C SER A 59 2.48 47.80 64.00
N GLN A 60 2.22 47.48 65.28
CA GLN A 60 2.65 48.27 66.44
C GLN A 60 3.88 47.69 67.15
N PHE A 61 4.47 46.61 66.62
CA PHE A 61 5.72 46.06 67.18
C PHE A 61 6.86 47.05 66.93
N LYS A 62 7.40 47.63 68.01
CA LYS A 62 8.43 48.69 67.92
C LYS A 62 9.87 48.16 67.89
N ASN A 63 10.13 46.94 68.38
CA ASN A 63 11.47 46.36 68.50
C ASN A 63 11.65 45.16 67.56
N THR A 64 11.25 45.34 66.30
CA THR A 64 11.23 44.29 65.26
C THR A 64 12.61 43.75 64.93
N GLU A 65 13.68 44.52 65.11
CA GLU A 65 15.07 44.06 64.90
C GLU A 65 15.52 43.00 65.90
N LYS A 66 14.84 42.90 67.04
CA LYS A 66 15.11 41.91 68.10
C LYS A 66 13.99 40.87 68.24
N ASN A 67 13.01 40.90 67.33
CA ASN A 67 11.78 40.12 67.39
C ASN A 67 11.13 40.14 68.78
N GLU A 68 10.99 41.34 69.36
CA GLU A 68 10.52 41.51 70.73
C GLU A 68 9.34 42.50 70.81
N VAL A 69 8.30 42.12 71.55
CA VAL A 69 7.16 42.98 71.89
C VAL A 69 7.26 43.34 73.37
N LEU A 70 7.30 44.63 73.66
CA LEU A 70 7.39 45.15 75.03
C LEU A 70 6.08 45.81 75.44
N VAL A 71 5.56 45.41 76.59
CA VAL A 71 4.30 45.92 77.15
C VAL A 71 4.51 46.24 78.62
N ALA A 72 4.08 47.42 79.06
CA ALA A 72 4.06 47.77 80.47
C ALA A 72 2.65 47.58 81.04
N VAL A 73 2.52 46.68 82.02
CA VAL A 73 1.32 46.46 82.83
C VAL A 73 1.45 47.32 84.07
N ARG A 74 0.81 48.48 84.07
CA ARG A 74 0.79 49.41 85.21
C ARG A 74 -0.32 49.02 86.17
N ARG A 75 0.03 48.76 87.43
CA ARG A 75 -0.96 48.54 88.48
C ARG A 75 -1.76 49.83 88.73
N LYS A 76 -3.06 49.69 89.00
CA LYS A 76 -3.92 50.74 89.53
C LYS A 76 -4.02 50.63 91.06
N ALA A 77 -4.24 51.74 91.76
CA ALA A 77 -4.25 51.80 93.22
C ALA A 77 -5.28 50.85 93.89
N ASP A 78 -6.38 50.55 93.22
CA ASP A 78 -7.47 49.67 93.68
C ASP A 78 -7.23 48.17 93.43
N TRP A 79 -6.25 47.82 92.59
CA TRP A 79 -5.85 46.44 92.29
C TRP A 79 -4.88 45.89 93.35
N ASP A 80 -4.76 44.57 93.46
CA ASP A 80 -3.76 43.95 94.34
C ASP A 80 -2.31 44.17 93.87
N ALA A 81 -1.37 44.04 94.82
CA ALA A 81 0.06 44.12 94.54
C ALA A 81 0.58 42.91 93.76
N THR A 82 -0.16 41.81 93.76
CA THR A 82 0.19 40.59 93.06
C THR A 82 -0.80 40.39 91.91
N LEU A 83 -0.26 40.30 90.70
CA LEU A 83 -1.04 40.13 89.47
C LEU A 83 -0.69 38.80 88.81
N SER A 84 -1.71 38.12 88.27
CA SER A 84 -1.54 37.07 87.27
C SER A 84 -1.47 37.73 85.90
N VAL A 85 -0.40 37.48 85.14
CA VAL A 85 -0.22 38.02 83.79
C VAL A 85 -0.08 36.90 82.78
N THR A 86 -0.85 36.99 81.70
CA THR A 86 -0.83 36.04 80.58
C THR A 86 -0.45 36.77 79.29
N ALA A 87 0.55 36.26 78.58
CA ALA A 87 0.87 36.67 77.22
C ALA A 87 0.41 35.58 76.24
N SER A 88 -0.26 35.96 75.16
CA SER A 88 -0.76 35.04 74.13
C SER A 88 -0.44 35.58 72.74
N SER A 89 -0.04 34.70 71.83
CA SER A 89 0.20 35.04 70.42
C SER A 89 -0.93 34.54 69.53
N PHE A 90 -1.18 35.27 68.45
CA PHE A 90 -2.23 34.97 67.47
C PHE A 90 -1.69 35.15 66.05
N ALA A 91 -2.09 34.25 65.15
CA ALA A 91 -1.78 34.32 63.72
C ALA A 91 -2.65 35.35 62.98
N GLU A 92 -3.75 35.81 63.59
CA GLU A 92 -4.68 36.75 62.97
C GLU A 92 -4.95 38.00 63.83
N PHE A 93 -5.26 39.10 63.15
CA PHE A 93 -5.74 40.35 63.75
C PHE A 93 -6.88 40.92 62.91
N THR A 94 -8.10 40.95 63.45
CA THR A 94 -9.29 41.38 62.72
C THR A 94 -9.99 42.52 63.44
N GLY A 95 -10.35 43.56 62.68
CA GLY A 95 -10.99 44.77 63.22
C GLY A 95 -10.05 45.54 64.14
N SER A 96 -10.10 45.24 65.44
CA SER A 96 -9.28 45.89 66.47
C SER A 96 -8.83 44.94 67.58
N GLN A 97 -8.90 43.62 67.37
CA GLN A 97 -8.58 42.61 68.38
C GLN A 97 -7.78 41.45 67.77
N CYS A 98 -6.94 40.80 68.58
CA CYS A 98 -6.39 39.50 68.22
C CYS A 98 -7.56 38.52 68.01
N SER A 99 -7.58 37.86 66.85
CA SER A 99 -8.66 36.94 66.45
C SER A 99 -8.13 35.52 66.27
N GLY A 100 -9.06 34.55 66.23
CA GLY A 100 -8.74 33.14 66.11
C GLY A 100 -8.33 32.48 67.43
N GLU A 101 -7.86 31.24 67.33
CA GLU A 101 -7.26 30.52 68.45
C GLU A 101 -5.87 31.10 68.77
N ALA A 102 -5.51 31.15 70.05
CA ALA A 102 -4.16 31.57 70.40
C ALA A 102 -3.17 30.46 70.04
N VAL A 103 -2.14 30.80 69.27
CA VAL A 103 -1.06 29.89 68.85
C VAL A 103 -0.40 29.29 70.09
N GLU A 104 -0.12 30.12 71.09
CA GLU A 104 0.44 29.70 72.37
C GLU A 104 0.12 30.72 73.47
N ARG A 105 0.11 30.26 74.73
CA ARG A 105 -0.19 31.07 75.92
C ARG A 105 0.81 30.80 77.04
N PHE A 106 1.32 31.86 77.63
CA PHE A 106 2.24 31.81 78.77
C PHE A 106 1.68 32.62 79.92
N THR A 107 1.54 31.99 81.09
CA THR A 107 0.97 32.63 82.28
C THR A 107 1.95 32.57 83.43
N ASN A 108 2.16 33.72 84.08
CA ASN A 108 2.71 33.77 85.42
C ASN A 108 1.60 34.19 86.40
N ALA A 109 1.24 33.29 87.30
CA ALA A 109 0.08 33.47 88.17
C ALA A 109 0.31 34.43 89.35
N SER A 110 1.55 34.83 89.64
CA SER A 110 1.88 35.58 90.85
C SER A 110 3.09 36.49 90.68
N LEU A 111 2.94 37.55 89.89
CA LEU A 111 3.93 38.62 89.75
C LEU A 111 3.63 39.75 90.75
N THR A 112 4.56 40.00 91.66
CA THR A 112 4.45 41.11 92.61
C THR A 112 4.94 42.40 91.98
N VAL A 113 4.09 43.44 92.00
CA VAL A 113 4.38 44.79 91.51
C VAL A 113 5.06 45.58 92.63
N VAL A 114 6.30 46.01 92.38
CA VAL A 114 7.09 46.80 93.32
C VAL A 114 6.99 48.30 92.97
N PRO A 115 6.58 49.18 93.90
CA PRO A 115 6.52 50.62 93.66
C PRO A 115 7.84 51.19 93.14
N LYS A 116 7.77 52.08 92.13
CA LYS A 116 8.95 52.70 91.48
C LYS A 116 9.93 51.72 90.82
N GLU A 117 9.54 50.47 90.59
CA GLU A 117 10.34 49.46 89.89
C GLU A 117 9.54 48.79 88.76
N PHE A 118 10.27 48.10 87.87
CA PHE A 118 9.68 47.20 86.87
C PHE A 118 9.92 45.75 87.26
N THR A 119 8.87 45.02 87.63
CA THR A 119 8.92 43.56 87.73
C THR A 119 8.96 42.97 86.32
N ARG A 120 9.84 42.00 86.05
CA ARG A 120 9.97 41.41 84.71
C ARG A 120 9.12 40.16 84.53
N PHE A 121 8.50 40.04 83.36
CA PHE A 121 7.93 38.82 82.85
C PHE A 121 8.42 38.62 81.41
N ASP A 122 9.43 37.78 81.26
CA ASP A 122 10.05 37.49 79.98
C ASP A 122 9.47 36.18 79.42
N VAL A 123 8.96 36.21 78.20
CA VAL A 123 8.33 35.11 77.47
C VAL A 123 9.04 34.93 76.14
N THR A 124 9.39 33.69 75.81
CA THR A 124 9.87 33.31 74.48
C THR A 124 8.83 32.41 73.84
N LEU A 125 8.23 32.87 72.76
CA LEU A 125 7.33 32.10 71.91
C LEU A 125 8.11 30.94 71.27
N LYS A 126 7.43 29.79 71.12
CA LYS A 126 8.01 28.54 70.63
C LYS A 126 7.56 28.20 69.21
N ALA A 127 6.51 28.84 68.71
CA ALA A 127 6.09 28.67 67.33
C ALA A 127 7.18 29.17 66.37
N VAL A 128 7.38 28.42 65.29
CA VAL A 128 8.30 28.73 64.20
C VAL A 128 7.55 28.69 62.87
N ASP A 129 8.04 29.43 61.89
CA ASP A 129 7.56 29.48 60.51
C ASP A 129 8.82 29.40 59.63
N GLY A 130 9.20 28.18 59.26
CA GLY A 130 10.48 27.85 58.66
C GLY A 130 10.57 28.21 57.17
N ASP A 131 9.45 28.16 56.46
CA ASP A 131 9.36 28.43 55.03
C ASP A 131 8.73 29.79 54.69
N GLY A 132 8.16 30.48 55.67
CA GLY A 132 7.72 31.87 55.57
C GLY A 132 6.35 32.05 54.93
N ASP A 133 5.49 31.03 54.96
CA ASP A 133 4.11 31.15 54.45
C ASP A 133 3.12 31.81 55.44
N GLY A 134 3.59 32.08 56.67
CA GLY A 134 2.81 32.73 57.72
C GLY A 134 2.04 31.76 58.63
N SER A 135 2.16 30.45 58.40
CA SER A 135 1.56 29.39 59.20
C SER A 135 2.56 28.85 60.21
N PRO A 136 2.24 28.86 61.51
CA PRO A 136 3.18 28.38 62.52
C PRO A 136 3.21 26.85 62.57
N VAL A 137 4.34 26.31 63.02
CA VAL A 137 4.49 24.97 63.59
C VAL A 137 4.87 25.08 65.06
N LEU A 138 4.24 24.24 65.89
CA LEU A 138 4.53 24.15 67.32
C LEU A 138 4.95 22.72 67.68
N ALA A 139 6.20 22.55 68.09
CA ALA A 139 6.77 21.24 68.38
C ALA A 139 5.95 20.47 69.45
N GLY A 140 5.51 19.25 69.10
CA GLY A 140 4.74 18.37 69.99
C GLY A 140 3.23 18.62 70.02
N VAL A 141 2.70 19.47 69.13
CA VAL A 141 1.27 19.67 68.92
C VAL A 141 0.88 19.11 67.55
N GLU A 142 -0.11 18.22 67.52
CA GLU A 142 -0.65 17.69 66.26
C GLU A 142 -1.31 18.82 65.46
N PRO A 143 -1.00 18.98 64.16
CA PRO A 143 -1.64 19.96 63.31
C PRO A 143 -3.15 19.68 63.21
N ALA A 144 -3.94 20.52 63.87
CA ALA A 144 -5.41 20.46 63.84
C ALA A 144 -5.97 21.46 62.82
N GLY A 145 -5.43 21.46 61.59
CA GLY A 145 -5.84 22.37 60.50
C GLY A 145 -5.46 23.84 60.71
N PHE A 146 -4.75 24.16 61.79
CA PHE A 146 -4.26 25.51 62.12
C PHE A 146 -2.74 25.61 62.07
N PHE A 147 -2.04 24.50 62.32
CA PHE A 147 -0.59 24.44 62.20
C PHE A 147 -0.22 23.90 60.84
N ASP A 148 0.91 24.36 60.35
CA ASP A 148 1.51 23.82 59.14
C ASP A 148 1.98 22.36 59.34
N CYS A 149 1.75 21.56 58.30
CA CYS A 149 2.09 20.15 58.23
C CYS A 149 3.43 19.89 57.53
N ASP A 150 4.03 20.87 56.83
CA ASP A 150 5.38 20.80 56.25
C ASP A 150 6.13 22.15 56.27
N ASP A 151 6.81 22.43 57.40
CA ASP A 151 7.60 23.66 57.72
C ASP A 151 8.84 23.92 56.84
N LYS A 152 8.87 23.31 55.65
CA LYS A 152 9.92 23.44 54.64
C LYS A 152 9.35 23.83 53.28
N ARG A 153 8.04 23.79 53.09
CA ARG A 153 7.35 23.95 51.81
C ARG A 153 6.22 24.95 51.96
N ALA A 154 6.51 26.20 51.60
CA ALA A 154 5.54 27.31 51.64
C ALA A 154 4.29 27.14 50.76
N ASP A 155 4.20 26.08 49.95
CA ASP A 155 3.01 25.72 49.18
C ASP A 155 2.08 24.73 49.90
N ILE A 156 2.53 24.18 51.04
CA ILE A 156 1.78 23.30 51.93
C ILE A 156 1.50 24.08 53.20
N HIS A 157 0.25 24.49 53.40
CA HIS A 157 -0.14 25.24 54.58
C HIS A 157 -1.66 25.23 54.77
N PRO A 158 -2.17 25.45 55.99
CA PRO A 158 -3.60 25.63 56.23
C PRO A 158 -4.28 26.58 55.23
N GLY A 159 -5.29 26.06 54.52
CA GLY A 159 -6.07 26.84 53.55
C GLY A 159 -5.46 26.99 52.15
N ALA A 160 -4.37 26.28 51.83
CA ALA A 160 -3.87 26.18 50.46
C ALA A 160 -4.94 25.62 49.50
N SER A 161 -4.82 25.91 48.20
CA SER A 161 -5.77 25.41 47.20
C SER A 161 -5.36 24.04 46.70
N GLU A 162 -6.30 23.10 46.72
CA GLU A 162 -6.12 21.76 46.17
C GLU A 162 -6.96 21.51 44.93
N THR A 163 -6.60 20.48 44.17
CA THR A 163 -7.36 20.04 43.02
C THR A 163 -7.85 18.61 43.21
N CYS A 164 -8.97 18.26 42.59
CA CYS A 164 -9.54 16.92 42.66
C CYS A 164 -8.66 15.81 42.04
N ALA A 165 -7.63 16.20 41.28
CA ALA A 165 -6.63 15.30 40.70
C ALA A 165 -5.28 15.36 41.44
N GLY A 166 -5.17 16.15 42.51
CA GLY A 166 -3.97 16.25 43.33
C GLY A 166 -3.69 14.97 44.10
N THR A 167 -2.41 14.71 44.39
CA THR A 167 -1.95 13.52 45.11
C THR A 167 -1.29 13.84 46.46
N GLU A 168 -1.22 15.13 46.81
CA GLU A 168 -0.63 15.64 48.05
C GLU A 168 -1.69 16.44 48.80
N ASP A 169 -1.65 16.40 50.15
CA ASP A 169 -2.45 17.25 51.05
C ASP A 169 -1.72 18.58 51.23
N LEU A 170 -2.10 19.59 50.43
CA LEU A 170 -1.48 20.91 50.45
C LEU A 170 -2.07 21.80 51.53
N ASN A 171 -3.31 21.56 51.98
CA ASN A 171 -4.01 22.48 52.87
C ASN A 171 -4.05 22.01 54.34
N CYS A 172 -3.31 20.94 54.64
CA CYS A 172 -3.14 20.31 55.94
C CYS A 172 -4.48 19.86 56.57
N ASN A 173 -5.48 19.52 55.75
CA ASN A 173 -6.81 19.09 56.22
C ASN A 173 -6.96 17.55 56.32
N LYS A 174 -5.91 16.79 55.98
CA LYS A 174 -5.84 15.31 55.90
C LYS A 174 -6.67 14.69 54.77
N ARG A 175 -6.90 15.44 53.71
CA ARG A 175 -7.59 15.03 52.49
C ARG A 175 -6.74 15.48 51.30
N PHE A 176 -6.90 14.80 50.18
CA PHE A 176 -6.26 15.15 48.91
C PHE A 176 -7.04 14.50 47.76
N GLY A 177 -6.90 15.04 46.55
CA GLY A 177 -7.50 14.47 45.35
C GLY A 177 -9.02 14.33 45.47
N CYS A 178 -9.55 13.13 45.21
CA CYS A 178 -11.00 12.90 45.26
C CYS A 178 -11.63 13.05 46.66
N GLN A 179 -10.83 13.08 47.72
CA GLN A 179 -11.31 13.26 49.10
C GLN A 179 -11.64 14.72 49.43
N GLU A 180 -11.24 15.64 48.54
CA GLU A 180 -11.55 17.06 48.61
C GLU A 180 -13.03 17.34 48.40
N GLN A 181 -13.45 18.50 48.91
CA GLN A 181 -14.83 18.93 48.80
C GLN A 181 -15.18 19.24 47.33
N ASP A 182 -16.42 18.94 46.93
CA ASP A 182 -16.95 19.20 45.58
C ASP A 182 -16.20 18.51 44.43
N CYS A 183 -15.50 17.42 44.74
CA CYS A 183 -14.77 16.63 43.75
C CYS A 183 -15.57 15.48 43.11
N VAL A 184 -16.81 15.22 43.54
CA VAL A 184 -17.65 14.17 42.94
C VAL A 184 -17.80 14.40 41.43
N ASP A 185 -17.62 13.34 40.64
CA ASP A 185 -17.66 13.34 39.17
C ASP A 185 -16.61 14.23 38.47
N LYS A 186 -15.65 14.80 39.21
CA LYS A 186 -14.51 15.51 38.62
C LYS A 186 -13.52 14.51 38.05
N ALA A 187 -12.82 14.95 37.00
CA ALA A 187 -11.76 14.17 36.37
C ALA A 187 -10.61 13.96 37.36
N CYS A 188 -10.10 12.74 37.37
CA CYS A 188 -8.93 12.29 38.12
C CYS A 188 -8.23 11.19 37.31
N ASP A 189 -7.14 10.63 37.83
CA ASP A 189 -6.45 9.48 37.25
C ASP A 189 -6.26 8.44 38.36
N ASP A 190 -6.77 7.21 38.15
CA ASP A 190 -6.65 6.13 39.13
C ASP A 190 -5.33 5.32 38.97
N GLY A 191 -4.48 5.74 38.03
CA GLY A 191 -3.18 5.14 37.72
C GLY A 191 -3.29 3.83 36.93
N ASN A 192 -4.49 3.40 36.53
CA ASN A 192 -4.71 2.19 35.75
C ASN A 192 -4.88 2.55 34.26
N ALA A 193 -3.88 2.24 33.45
CA ALA A 193 -3.91 2.50 32.00
C ALA A 193 -4.97 1.66 31.23
N CYS A 194 -5.67 0.75 31.92
CA CYS A 194 -6.79 -0.02 31.39
C CYS A 194 -8.16 0.55 31.74
N THR A 195 -8.22 1.68 32.41
CA THR A 195 -9.46 2.43 32.64
C THR A 195 -9.48 3.68 31.77
N VAL A 196 -10.69 4.11 31.42
CA VAL A 196 -10.94 5.35 30.68
C VAL A 196 -12.03 6.14 31.38
N SER A 197 -12.00 7.46 31.19
CA SER A 197 -12.99 8.38 31.78
C SER A 197 -13.05 8.28 33.30
N ASP A 198 -11.86 8.32 33.90
CA ASP A 198 -11.62 8.27 35.33
C ASP A 198 -12.23 9.49 36.00
N ARG A 199 -12.99 9.22 37.07
CA ARG A 199 -13.72 10.24 37.81
C ARG A 199 -13.77 9.90 39.28
N CYS A 200 -13.82 10.93 40.11
CA CYS A 200 -13.95 10.76 41.54
C CYS A 200 -15.35 10.21 41.89
N ALA A 201 -15.37 9.06 42.56
CA ALA A 201 -16.59 8.44 43.06
C ALA A 201 -16.57 8.37 44.60
N GLY A 202 -17.75 8.53 45.20
CA GLY A 202 -17.91 8.59 46.65
C GLY A 202 -17.75 10.01 47.19
N SER A 203 -17.70 10.14 48.52
CA SER A 203 -17.48 11.41 49.20
C SER A 203 -16.69 11.19 50.49
N GLY A 204 -16.06 12.24 51.00
CA GLY A 204 -15.28 12.16 52.22
C GLY A 204 -13.98 11.37 52.06
N LEU A 205 -13.44 10.85 53.16
CA LEU A 205 -12.15 10.13 53.18
C LEU A 205 -12.15 8.80 52.40
N THR A 206 -13.33 8.31 52.02
CA THR A 206 -13.48 7.08 51.22
C THR A 206 -13.63 7.36 49.73
N ALA A 207 -13.65 8.63 49.30
CA ALA A 207 -13.72 8.97 47.89
C ALA A 207 -12.46 8.51 47.16
N GLN A 208 -12.64 7.89 46.00
CA GLN A 208 -11.56 7.30 45.21
C GLN A 208 -11.74 7.69 43.74
N CYS A 209 -10.63 7.76 43.03
CA CYS A 209 -10.67 7.84 41.58
C CYS A 209 -11.01 6.47 41.01
N VAL A 210 -12.03 6.40 40.15
CA VAL A 210 -12.42 5.16 39.48
C VAL A 210 -12.70 5.42 38.00
N GLY A 211 -12.21 4.55 37.13
CA GLY A 211 -12.53 4.59 35.72
C GLY A 211 -13.37 3.43 35.20
N THR A 212 -13.70 3.50 33.92
CA THR A 212 -14.42 2.43 33.21
C THR A 212 -13.43 1.54 32.47
N GLU A 213 -13.51 0.23 32.65
CA GLU A 213 -12.56 -0.70 32.01
C GLU A 213 -12.65 -0.61 30.48
N ARG A 214 -11.49 -0.48 29.83
CA ARG A 214 -11.39 -0.44 28.37
C ARG A 214 -11.58 -1.83 27.79
N SER A 215 -12.26 -1.89 26.64
CA SER A 215 -12.45 -3.16 25.92
C SER A 215 -11.23 -3.49 25.06
N CYS A 216 -10.68 -4.70 25.21
CA CYS A 216 -9.63 -5.24 24.34
C CYS A 216 -10.25 -6.22 23.33
N THR A 217 -10.48 -5.74 22.11
CA THR A 217 -11.01 -6.54 21.00
C THR A 217 -10.13 -6.42 19.76
N GLN A 218 -10.07 -7.47 18.95
CA GLN A 218 -9.33 -7.47 17.69
C GLN A 218 -9.96 -8.40 16.63
N SER A 219 -9.54 -8.24 15.37
CA SER A 219 -10.07 -8.99 14.21
C SER A 219 -9.05 -9.93 13.56
N ALA A 220 -7.87 -10.16 14.14
CA ALA A 220 -6.89 -11.06 13.53
C ALA A 220 -7.35 -12.53 13.63
N THR A 221 -7.34 -13.24 12.50
CA THR A 221 -7.97 -14.56 12.33
C THR A 221 -7.39 -15.65 13.22
N CYS A 222 -6.08 -15.65 13.46
CA CYS A 222 -5.39 -16.67 14.28
C CYS A 222 -5.13 -16.23 15.72
N MET A 223 -5.87 -15.25 16.20
CA MET A 223 -5.83 -14.78 17.58
C MET A 223 -7.23 -14.80 18.18
N GLN A 224 -7.33 -14.83 19.51
CA GLN A 224 -8.60 -14.68 20.21
C GLN A 224 -9.16 -13.27 19.97
N SER A 225 -10.47 -13.16 19.80
CA SER A 225 -11.16 -11.89 19.54
C SER A 225 -11.25 -10.99 20.78
N SER A 226 -11.08 -11.55 21.98
CA SER A 226 -11.02 -10.85 23.26
C SER A 226 -9.64 -11.01 23.90
N GLY A 227 -9.08 -9.92 24.43
CA GLY A 227 -7.78 -9.89 25.11
C GLY A 227 -7.88 -9.37 26.54
N THR A 228 -6.76 -9.47 27.26
CA THR A 228 -6.60 -8.89 28.60
C THR A 228 -5.79 -7.60 28.51
N CYS A 229 -6.21 -6.55 29.19
CA CYS A 229 -5.46 -5.31 29.26
C CYS A 229 -4.41 -5.35 30.38
N ASN A 230 -3.18 -4.93 30.08
CA ASN A 230 -2.12 -4.78 31.07
C ASN A 230 -2.25 -3.44 31.82
N LYS A 231 -2.58 -3.49 33.12
CA LYS A 231 -2.91 -2.32 33.95
C LYS A 231 -1.81 -1.26 34.03
N ALA A 232 -0.54 -1.64 33.87
CA ALA A 232 0.58 -0.71 33.95
C ALA A 232 0.88 0.00 32.63
N THR A 233 0.65 -0.66 31.49
CA THR A 233 1.04 -0.14 30.17
C THR A 233 -0.13 0.23 29.27
N GLY A 234 -1.35 -0.23 29.58
CA GLY A 234 -2.54 -0.07 28.76
C GLY A 234 -2.51 -0.91 27.47
N ALA A 235 -1.54 -1.83 27.33
CA ALA A 235 -1.45 -2.71 26.17
C ALA A 235 -2.45 -3.87 26.27
N CYS A 236 -3.14 -4.17 25.17
CA CYS A 236 -4.00 -5.34 25.06
C CYS A 236 -3.19 -6.57 24.63
N GLU A 237 -3.26 -7.63 25.42
CA GLU A 237 -2.60 -8.92 25.15
C GLU A 237 -3.64 -9.94 24.70
N PHE A 238 -3.41 -10.59 23.56
CA PHE A 238 -4.31 -11.57 22.95
C PHE A 238 -3.61 -12.92 22.83
N LYS A 239 -4.31 -14.00 23.18
CA LYS A 239 -3.78 -15.35 23.01
C LYS A 239 -3.97 -15.83 21.56
N PRO A 240 -3.02 -16.59 20.99
CA PRO A 240 -3.23 -17.29 19.73
C PRO A 240 -4.42 -18.25 19.78
N GLN A 241 -5.05 -18.46 18.62
CA GLN A 241 -6.00 -19.55 18.40
C GLN A 241 -5.29 -20.90 18.50
N VAL A 242 -6.03 -21.96 18.78
CA VAL A 242 -5.45 -23.32 18.83
C VAL A 242 -4.92 -23.73 17.46
N ALA A 243 -3.79 -24.43 17.44
CA ALA A 243 -3.21 -24.96 16.22
C ALA A 243 -4.24 -25.84 15.47
N GLY A 244 -4.34 -25.67 14.15
CA GLY A 244 -5.33 -26.37 13.32
C GLY A 244 -6.69 -25.67 13.18
N SER A 245 -6.94 -24.56 13.89
CA SER A 245 -8.14 -23.74 13.67
C SER A 245 -8.19 -23.23 12.23
N ALA A 246 -9.37 -23.24 11.62
CA ALA A 246 -9.56 -22.72 10.28
C ALA A 246 -9.27 -21.21 10.23
N CYS A 247 -8.52 -20.80 9.22
CA CYS A 247 -8.25 -19.40 8.91
C CYS A 247 -8.21 -19.20 7.41
N VAL A 248 -7.97 -17.97 6.97
CA VAL A 248 -7.67 -17.64 5.57
C VAL A 248 -6.39 -16.83 5.60
N ASP A 249 -5.35 -17.33 4.94
CA ASP A 249 -4.07 -16.63 4.88
C ASP A 249 -4.12 -15.51 3.82
N SER A 250 -2.99 -14.81 3.62
CA SER A 250 -2.90 -13.79 2.55
C SER A 250 -2.69 -14.37 1.15
N GLN A 251 -2.52 -15.68 1.04
CA GLN A 251 -2.28 -16.40 -0.21
C GLN A 251 -3.58 -17.06 -0.66
N THR A 252 -4.30 -16.35 -1.53
CA THR A 252 -5.54 -16.84 -2.15
C THR A 252 -5.39 -18.16 -2.93
N CYS A 253 -4.16 -18.69 -3.09
CA CYS A 253 -3.85 -19.92 -3.81
C CYS A 253 -4.07 -21.21 -3.01
N THR A 254 -4.14 -21.14 -1.69
CA THR A 254 -4.26 -22.30 -0.80
C THR A 254 -5.69 -22.51 -0.31
N ILE A 255 -6.03 -23.77 -0.01
CA ILE A 255 -7.29 -24.16 0.62
C ILE A 255 -7.00 -24.91 1.91
N ASN A 256 -7.95 -24.84 2.85
CA ASN A 256 -7.85 -25.42 4.19
C ASN A 256 -6.67 -24.83 4.98
N ASP A 257 -6.56 -23.49 4.99
CA ASP A 257 -5.55 -22.80 5.78
C ASP A 257 -5.81 -22.99 7.28
N THR A 258 -4.74 -23.12 8.05
CA THR A 258 -4.83 -23.42 9.48
C THR A 258 -3.90 -22.56 10.31
N CYS A 259 -4.34 -22.21 11.51
CA CYS A 259 -3.51 -21.49 12.45
C CYS A 259 -2.37 -22.37 12.98
N ASP A 260 -1.18 -21.80 13.13
CA ASP A 260 0.02 -22.48 13.65
C ASP A 260 0.03 -22.65 15.19
N GLY A 261 -0.90 -22.01 15.90
CA GLY A 261 -0.92 -21.96 17.36
C GLY A 261 -0.09 -20.82 17.96
N ASN A 262 0.63 -20.04 17.15
CA ASN A 262 1.44 -18.88 17.56
C ASN A 262 0.90 -17.55 17.01
N GLY A 263 -0.24 -17.57 16.32
CA GLY A 263 -0.91 -16.37 15.82
C GLY A 263 -0.80 -16.18 14.30
N THR A 264 -0.15 -17.12 13.60
CA THR A 264 0.02 -17.07 12.14
C THR A 264 -0.98 -18.00 11.47
N CYS A 265 -1.59 -17.55 10.37
CA CYS A 265 -2.35 -18.42 9.48
C CYS A 265 -1.38 -19.02 8.44
N LEU A 266 -1.26 -20.35 8.42
CA LEU A 266 -0.46 -21.08 7.44
C LEU A 266 -1.33 -21.46 6.25
N GLY A 267 -0.87 -21.12 5.05
CA GLY A 267 -1.50 -21.57 3.81
C GLY A 267 -1.57 -23.09 3.74
N GLY A 268 -2.76 -23.61 3.43
CA GLY A 268 -3.02 -25.03 3.29
C GLY A 268 -2.52 -25.60 1.96
N MET A 269 -3.27 -26.55 1.39
CA MET A 269 -2.87 -27.18 0.12
C MET A 269 -3.11 -26.23 -1.06
N PRO A 270 -2.14 -26.03 -1.98
CA PRO A 270 -2.38 -25.29 -3.21
C PRO A 270 -3.47 -25.97 -4.04
N THR A 271 -4.37 -25.17 -4.62
CA THR A 271 -5.39 -25.70 -5.54
C THR A 271 -4.76 -26.20 -6.84
N PRO A 272 -4.94 -27.47 -7.23
CA PRO A 272 -4.31 -28.01 -8.43
C PRO A 272 -4.85 -27.35 -9.70
N CYS A 273 -3.95 -27.11 -10.67
CA CYS A 273 -4.31 -26.64 -12.01
C CYS A 273 -5.05 -27.71 -12.81
N PRO A 274 -6.09 -27.35 -13.59
CA PRO A 274 -6.76 -28.30 -14.46
C PRO A 274 -5.79 -28.78 -15.55
N THR A 275 -6.04 -29.97 -16.08
CA THR A 275 -5.30 -30.45 -17.23
C THR A 275 -5.70 -29.65 -18.48
N LYS A 276 -4.74 -29.45 -19.40
CA LYS A 276 -4.99 -28.84 -20.70
C LYS A 276 -4.49 -29.78 -21.80
N THR A 277 -5.39 -30.17 -22.70
CA THR A 277 -5.04 -30.92 -23.92
C THR A 277 -4.01 -30.15 -24.74
N CYS A 278 -3.04 -30.85 -25.32
CA CYS A 278 -1.87 -30.32 -26.03
C CYS A 278 -0.76 -29.73 -25.15
N PHE A 279 -0.97 -29.68 -23.84
CA PHE A 279 0.01 -29.16 -22.89
C PHE A 279 0.40 -30.23 -21.87
N ARG A 280 1.59 -30.07 -21.30
CA ARG A 280 2.01 -30.86 -20.15
C ARG A 280 1.20 -30.46 -18.92
N PRO A 281 1.07 -31.33 -17.90
CA PRO A 281 0.58 -30.91 -16.60
C PRO A 281 1.32 -29.65 -16.13
N ALA A 282 0.61 -28.69 -15.57
CA ALA A 282 1.22 -27.46 -15.07
C ALA A 282 2.32 -27.81 -14.06
N THR A 283 3.54 -27.34 -14.30
CA THR A 283 4.69 -27.56 -13.42
C THR A 283 4.67 -26.62 -12.21
N SER A 284 3.95 -25.51 -12.33
CA SER A 284 3.75 -24.50 -11.28
C SER A 284 2.46 -23.70 -11.53
N GLY A 285 1.84 -23.25 -10.44
CA GLY A 285 0.64 -22.43 -10.45
C GLY A 285 -0.51 -23.03 -9.64
N CYS A 286 -1.59 -22.26 -9.51
CA CYS A 286 -2.83 -22.68 -8.88
C CYS A 286 -4.03 -22.02 -9.57
N THR A 287 -5.22 -22.61 -9.43
CA THR A 287 -6.43 -22.07 -10.06
C THR A 287 -6.98 -20.85 -9.35
N ALA A 288 -6.88 -20.80 -8.02
CA ALA A 288 -7.52 -19.73 -7.25
C ALA A 288 -6.92 -18.33 -7.55
N ASN A 289 -5.68 -18.26 -8.05
CA ASN A 289 -5.04 -17.00 -8.49
C ASN A 289 -4.98 -16.82 -10.02
N ASN A 290 -5.54 -17.75 -10.79
CA ASN A 290 -5.42 -17.79 -12.25
C ASN A 290 -3.96 -17.81 -12.76
N ASP A 291 -3.02 -18.38 -12.01
CA ASP A 291 -1.57 -18.34 -12.30
C ASP A 291 -1.03 -19.70 -12.82
N CYS A 292 -1.89 -20.49 -13.47
CA CYS A 292 -1.49 -21.77 -14.04
C CYS A 292 -0.66 -21.57 -15.31
N SER A 293 0.60 -22.03 -15.27
CA SER A 293 1.50 -22.01 -16.42
C SER A 293 1.56 -23.38 -17.10
N TYR A 294 1.49 -23.40 -18.43
CA TYR A 294 1.47 -24.63 -19.22
C TYR A 294 2.50 -24.55 -20.34
N ALA A 295 3.36 -25.56 -20.43
CA ALA A 295 4.26 -25.74 -21.56
C ALA A 295 3.59 -26.65 -22.61
N PRO A 296 3.71 -26.33 -23.92
CA PRO A 296 3.28 -27.23 -24.99
C PRO A 296 3.90 -28.62 -24.81
N ASP A 297 3.12 -29.67 -25.07
CA ASP A 297 3.62 -31.04 -24.96
C ASP A 297 4.07 -31.61 -26.31
N PRO A 298 5.38 -31.77 -26.56
CA PRO A 298 5.86 -32.35 -27.81
C PRO A 298 5.34 -33.77 -28.07
N ALA A 299 5.01 -34.53 -27.01
CA ALA A 299 4.48 -35.88 -27.14
C ALA A 299 3.03 -35.91 -27.66
N GLN A 300 2.31 -34.78 -27.57
CA GLN A 300 0.92 -34.68 -28.01
C GLN A 300 0.80 -34.08 -29.41
N VAL A 301 1.88 -33.65 -30.05
CA VAL A 301 1.83 -33.10 -31.41
C VAL A 301 1.18 -34.12 -32.36
N ASN A 302 0.28 -33.65 -33.22
CA ASN A 302 -0.60 -34.48 -34.07
C ASN A 302 -1.67 -35.31 -33.35
N LEU A 303 -1.83 -35.23 -32.03
CA LEU A 303 -2.99 -35.81 -31.35
C LEU A 303 -4.22 -34.92 -31.55
N ALA A 304 -5.39 -35.58 -31.62
CA ALA A 304 -6.66 -34.88 -31.76
C ALA A 304 -6.95 -34.02 -30.52
N CYS A 305 -7.54 -32.86 -30.74
CA CYS A 305 -7.95 -31.93 -29.70
C CYS A 305 -9.24 -31.21 -30.10
N VAL A 306 -9.86 -30.53 -29.14
CA VAL A 306 -10.99 -29.62 -29.38
C VAL A 306 -10.60 -28.24 -28.89
N ASN A 307 -10.67 -27.25 -29.77
CA ASN A 307 -10.37 -25.88 -29.41
C ASN A 307 -11.45 -25.36 -28.45
N PRO A 308 -11.08 -24.93 -27.23
CA PRO A 308 -12.07 -24.57 -26.21
C PRO A 308 -12.88 -23.32 -26.56
N LEU A 309 -12.36 -22.43 -27.42
CA LEU A 309 -13.01 -21.15 -27.76
C LEU A 309 -14.14 -21.30 -28.77
N ASN A 310 -13.97 -22.19 -29.75
CA ASN A 310 -14.91 -22.36 -30.87
C ASN A 310 -15.41 -23.80 -31.04
N GLN A 311 -15.03 -24.70 -30.12
CA GLN A 311 -15.41 -26.12 -30.09
C GLN A 311 -15.05 -26.89 -31.36
N ARG A 312 -14.07 -26.40 -32.14
CA ARG A 312 -13.63 -27.07 -33.37
C ARG A 312 -12.63 -28.17 -33.07
N ALA A 313 -12.85 -29.33 -33.70
CA ALA A 313 -11.87 -30.40 -33.71
C ALA A 313 -10.63 -29.97 -34.49
N GLY A 314 -9.46 -30.36 -34.00
CA GLY A 314 -8.19 -30.08 -34.62
C GLY A 314 -7.10 -31.00 -34.08
N TRP A 315 -5.87 -30.56 -34.23
CA TRP A 315 -4.66 -31.27 -33.86
C TRP A 315 -3.79 -30.38 -32.98
N CYS A 316 -3.15 -30.99 -31.99
CA CYS A 316 -2.17 -30.29 -31.18
C CYS A 316 -1.00 -29.85 -32.05
N ARG A 317 -0.82 -28.54 -32.15
CA ARG A 317 0.17 -27.91 -32.99
C ARG A 317 1.54 -27.91 -32.31
N GLY A 318 2.56 -28.32 -33.07
CA GLY A 318 3.95 -28.23 -32.63
C GLY A 318 4.39 -26.78 -32.37
N GLY A 319 5.17 -26.58 -31.33
CA GLY A 319 5.75 -25.28 -30.95
C GLY A 319 4.94 -24.52 -29.90
N ASP A 320 3.62 -24.39 -30.08
CA ASP A 320 2.77 -23.56 -29.19
C ASP A 320 1.61 -24.30 -28.51
N GLY A 321 1.38 -25.58 -28.84
CA GLY A 321 0.35 -26.39 -28.19
C GLY A 321 -1.08 -25.94 -28.53
N ALA A 322 -1.27 -25.07 -29.51
CA ALA A 322 -2.61 -24.66 -29.91
C ALA A 322 -3.37 -25.84 -30.54
N CYS A 323 -4.67 -25.91 -30.30
CA CYS A 323 -5.54 -26.82 -31.04
C CYS A 323 -5.96 -26.18 -32.36
N SER A 324 -5.42 -26.69 -33.48
CA SER A 324 -5.49 -26.06 -34.80
C SER A 324 -5.85 -27.08 -35.88
N ALA A 325 -6.45 -26.65 -36.98
CA ALA A 325 -6.78 -27.51 -38.12
C ALA A 325 -5.54 -28.17 -38.74
N PHE A 326 -4.36 -27.58 -38.57
CA PHE A 326 -3.07 -28.13 -38.99
C PHE A 326 -2.15 -28.33 -37.76
N PRO A 327 -1.39 -29.44 -37.69
CA PRO A 327 -0.48 -29.70 -36.57
C PRO A 327 0.83 -28.88 -36.64
N TYR A 328 0.95 -27.99 -37.62
CA TYR A 328 2.01 -27.01 -37.79
C TYR A 328 1.39 -25.69 -38.28
N ARG A 329 2.16 -24.60 -38.31
CA ARG A 329 1.73 -23.33 -38.89
C ARG A 329 2.09 -23.30 -40.38
N PRO A 330 1.11 -23.33 -41.31
CA PRO A 330 1.39 -23.10 -42.72
C PRO A 330 1.99 -21.71 -42.92
N SER A 331 2.91 -21.57 -43.88
CA SER A 331 3.69 -20.34 -44.01
C SER A 331 2.89 -19.13 -44.49
N ASN A 332 1.87 -19.34 -45.35
CA ASN A 332 1.25 -18.24 -46.10
C ASN A 332 -0.26 -18.07 -45.88
N PHE A 333 -0.86 -18.83 -44.96
CA PHE A 333 -2.26 -18.67 -44.60
C PHE A 333 -2.51 -19.17 -43.18
N ASP A 334 -3.54 -18.60 -42.53
CA ASP A 334 -4.06 -19.13 -41.28
C ASP A 334 -5.08 -20.25 -41.56
N PRO A 335 -4.80 -21.51 -41.19
CA PRO A 335 -5.73 -22.60 -41.43
C PRO A 335 -6.98 -22.54 -40.55
N ASP A 336 -6.91 -21.88 -39.39
CA ASP A 336 -8.05 -21.80 -38.47
C ASP A 336 -9.05 -20.70 -38.88
N ALA A 337 -8.63 -19.79 -39.77
CA ALA A 337 -9.47 -18.77 -40.37
C ALA A 337 -10.35 -19.28 -41.53
N VAL A 338 -10.18 -20.53 -41.96
CA VAL A 338 -11.00 -21.12 -43.02
C VAL A 338 -12.27 -21.71 -42.42
N ASP A 339 -13.43 -21.35 -43.00
CA ASP A 339 -14.70 -21.96 -42.63
C ASP A 339 -14.74 -23.43 -43.10
N PRO A 340 -15.05 -24.43 -42.26
CA PRO A 340 -15.18 -25.82 -42.64
C PRO A 340 -16.26 -26.04 -43.70
N ALA A 341 -17.24 -25.13 -43.80
CA ALA A 341 -18.23 -25.14 -44.88
C ALA A 341 -17.62 -24.83 -46.27
N ASP A 342 -16.46 -24.19 -46.33
CA ASP A 342 -15.73 -23.90 -47.56
C ASP A 342 -14.85 -25.06 -48.03
N ILE A 343 -14.73 -26.12 -47.22
CA ILE A 343 -13.80 -27.23 -47.45
C ILE A 343 -14.54 -28.40 -48.10
N ALA A 344 -14.17 -28.74 -49.33
CA ALA A 344 -14.69 -29.89 -50.06
C ALA A 344 -13.56 -30.71 -50.70
N ALA A 345 -13.81 -31.98 -51.03
CA ALA A 345 -12.81 -32.80 -51.72
C ALA A 345 -12.61 -32.27 -53.15
N LEU A 346 -11.38 -32.19 -53.68
CA LEU A 346 -11.18 -31.87 -55.09
C LEU A 346 -11.12 -33.17 -55.90
N THR A 347 -12.15 -33.38 -56.74
CA THR A 347 -12.25 -34.56 -57.60
C THR A 347 -12.27 -34.17 -59.07
N THR A 348 -11.33 -34.74 -59.85
CA THR A 348 -11.26 -34.52 -61.30
C THR A 348 -11.38 -35.83 -62.07
N SER A 349 -12.00 -35.80 -63.26
CA SER A 349 -12.16 -36.98 -64.14
C SER A 349 -11.08 -37.10 -65.22
N GLY A 350 -10.12 -36.17 -65.27
CA GLY A 350 -9.07 -36.10 -66.29
C GLY A 350 -8.16 -34.89 -66.07
N GLU A 351 -7.36 -34.53 -67.09
CA GLU A 351 -6.57 -33.30 -67.07
C GLU A 351 -7.48 -32.07 -66.97
N VAL A 352 -7.10 -31.12 -66.11
CA VAL A 352 -7.82 -29.85 -65.95
C VAL A 352 -6.83 -28.74 -65.55
N THR A 353 -7.13 -27.52 -66.00
CA THR A 353 -6.40 -26.30 -65.65
C THR A 353 -7.29 -25.40 -64.80
N PHE A 354 -6.74 -24.87 -63.71
CA PHE A 354 -7.35 -23.82 -62.91
C PHE A 354 -6.59 -22.51 -63.15
N ASN A 355 -7.32 -21.46 -63.53
CA ASN A 355 -6.76 -20.15 -63.80
C ASN A 355 -6.95 -19.24 -62.57
N THR A 356 -5.84 -18.82 -61.95
CA THR A 356 -5.85 -18.02 -60.71
C THR A 356 -6.27 -16.56 -60.91
N ASP A 357 -6.27 -16.04 -62.15
CA ASP A 357 -6.76 -14.69 -62.45
C ASP A 357 -8.29 -14.64 -62.51
N THR A 358 -8.90 -15.71 -63.01
CA THR A 358 -10.36 -15.80 -63.26
C THR A 358 -11.09 -16.68 -62.26
N LEU A 359 -10.35 -17.46 -61.46
CA LEU A 359 -10.85 -18.50 -60.56
C LEU A 359 -11.72 -19.55 -61.28
N ALA A 360 -11.44 -19.80 -62.56
CA ALA A 360 -12.19 -20.70 -63.42
C ALA A 360 -11.41 -21.99 -63.73
N TRP A 361 -12.17 -23.05 -64.03
CA TRP A 361 -11.66 -24.37 -64.42
C TRP A 361 -11.85 -24.61 -65.91
N ASP A 362 -10.86 -25.22 -66.56
CA ASP A 362 -10.90 -25.58 -67.98
C ASP A 362 -10.27 -26.96 -68.23
N PRO A 363 -11.01 -27.95 -68.78
CA PRO A 363 -12.44 -27.89 -69.08
C PRO A 363 -13.26 -28.02 -67.81
N GLU A 364 -14.29 -27.16 -67.68
CA GLU A 364 -15.05 -27.00 -66.44
C GLU A 364 -15.79 -28.28 -66.00
N ASN A 365 -16.22 -29.10 -66.96
CA ASN A 365 -16.92 -30.37 -66.74
C ASN A 365 -16.02 -31.48 -66.17
N ARG A 366 -14.70 -31.27 -66.08
CA ARG A 366 -13.78 -32.24 -65.49
C ARG A 366 -13.77 -32.20 -63.96
N VAL A 367 -14.33 -31.16 -63.34
CA VAL A 367 -14.41 -31.00 -61.89
C VAL A 367 -15.82 -31.31 -61.43
N THR A 368 -16.02 -32.47 -60.82
CA THR A 368 -17.37 -33.02 -60.57
C THR A 368 -18.15 -32.26 -59.50
N ASN A 369 -17.47 -31.59 -58.57
CA ASN A 369 -18.06 -30.89 -57.44
C ASN A 369 -17.65 -29.41 -57.35
N ARG A 370 -17.44 -28.79 -58.51
CA ARG A 370 -16.92 -27.42 -58.67
C ARG A 370 -17.58 -26.37 -57.76
N THR A 371 -18.90 -26.40 -57.61
CA THR A 371 -19.68 -25.41 -56.84
C THR A 371 -19.40 -25.46 -55.34
N SER A 372 -18.94 -26.61 -54.86
CA SER A 372 -18.55 -26.84 -53.46
C SER A 372 -17.13 -26.38 -53.17
N LEU A 373 -16.30 -26.18 -54.19
CA LEU A 373 -14.95 -25.64 -54.03
C LEU A 373 -15.03 -24.12 -53.91
N LYS A 374 -14.33 -23.55 -52.92
CA LYS A 374 -14.33 -22.11 -52.62
C LYS A 374 -12.92 -21.50 -52.76
N PRO A 375 -12.33 -21.47 -53.96
CA PRO A 375 -11.08 -20.74 -54.17
C PRO A 375 -11.30 -19.25 -53.92
N ARG A 376 -10.34 -18.60 -53.27
CA ARG A 376 -10.41 -17.16 -52.98
C ARG A 376 -9.03 -16.53 -52.95
N VAL A 377 -8.94 -15.25 -53.26
CA VAL A 377 -7.70 -14.48 -53.11
C VAL A 377 -7.50 -14.17 -51.62
N VAL A 378 -6.29 -14.42 -51.14
CA VAL A 378 -5.83 -14.10 -49.79
C VAL A 378 -4.54 -13.29 -49.86
N THR A 379 -4.25 -12.55 -48.80
CA THR A 379 -2.95 -11.92 -48.60
C THR A 379 -2.04 -12.90 -47.85
N THR A 380 -0.86 -13.18 -48.38
CA THR A 380 0.11 -14.09 -47.77
C THR A 380 0.67 -13.50 -46.47
N GLN A 381 0.84 -14.36 -45.47
CA GLN A 381 1.42 -13.96 -44.19
C GLN A 381 2.90 -13.54 -44.32
N ASN A 382 3.63 -14.13 -45.27
CA ASN A 382 4.99 -13.70 -45.62
C ASN A 382 4.94 -12.83 -46.88
N GLY A 383 5.43 -11.59 -46.78
CA GLY A 383 5.57 -10.69 -47.92
C GLY A 383 4.33 -9.89 -48.32
N GLY A 384 3.14 -10.23 -47.79
CA GLY A 384 1.91 -9.48 -48.06
C GLY A 384 1.46 -9.53 -49.53
N LEU A 385 1.90 -10.54 -50.28
CA LEU A 385 1.55 -10.73 -51.67
C LEU A 385 0.15 -11.35 -51.79
N GLN A 386 -0.51 -11.19 -52.93
CA GLN A 386 -1.77 -11.87 -53.19
C GLN A 386 -1.51 -13.29 -53.70
N ALA A 387 -2.23 -14.26 -53.15
CA ALA A 387 -2.24 -15.63 -53.63
C ALA A 387 -3.68 -16.16 -53.64
N VAL A 388 -3.96 -17.17 -54.46
CA VAL A 388 -5.24 -17.88 -54.39
C VAL A 388 -5.11 -19.01 -53.38
N LEU A 389 -5.98 -19.02 -52.37
CA LEU A 389 -6.16 -20.13 -51.45
C LEU A 389 -7.27 -21.04 -51.97
N LEU A 390 -6.96 -22.30 -52.21
CA LEU A 390 -7.90 -23.36 -52.52
C LEU A 390 -7.93 -24.35 -51.35
N PRO A 391 -8.89 -24.21 -50.41
CA PRO A 391 -9.05 -25.15 -49.31
C PRO A 391 -9.82 -26.39 -49.78
N VAL A 392 -9.29 -27.57 -49.48
CA VAL A 392 -9.89 -28.85 -49.86
C VAL A 392 -9.75 -29.88 -48.74
N SER A 393 -10.65 -30.86 -48.65
CA SER A 393 -10.54 -31.93 -47.64
C SER A 393 -9.66 -33.09 -48.10
N ALA A 394 -9.61 -33.36 -49.41
CA ALA A 394 -8.83 -34.43 -50.03
C ALA A 394 -8.59 -34.12 -51.51
N LEU A 395 -7.67 -34.86 -52.13
CA LEU A 395 -7.37 -34.78 -53.57
C LEU A 395 -7.66 -36.13 -54.23
N THR A 396 -8.43 -36.14 -55.31
CA THR A 396 -8.67 -37.32 -56.15
C THR A 396 -8.59 -36.89 -57.61
N LEU A 397 -7.42 -37.06 -58.23
CA LEU A 397 -7.13 -36.54 -59.56
C LEU A 397 -7.21 -37.65 -60.62
N GLY A 398 -8.09 -37.47 -61.60
CA GLY A 398 -8.22 -38.37 -62.77
C GLY A 398 -7.20 -38.11 -63.87
N GLY A 399 -6.39 -37.05 -63.75
CA GLY A 399 -5.31 -36.68 -64.66
C GLY A 399 -4.50 -35.50 -64.10
N PRO A 400 -3.54 -34.95 -64.86
CA PRO A 400 -2.74 -33.81 -64.42
C PRO A 400 -3.58 -32.61 -63.99
N LEU A 401 -3.28 -32.04 -62.83
CA LEU A 401 -3.89 -30.79 -62.35
C LEU A 401 -2.94 -29.63 -62.65
N ARG A 402 -3.41 -28.66 -63.42
CA ARG A 402 -2.60 -27.51 -63.84
C ARG A 402 -3.07 -26.21 -63.21
N PHE A 403 -2.13 -25.32 -62.94
CA PHE A 403 -2.39 -23.98 -62.42
C PHE A 403 -1.71 -22.94 -63.31
N THR A 404 -2.50 -21.98 -63.81
CA THR A 404 -2.04 -20.84 -64.61
C THR A 404 -2.54 -19.53 -64.01
N GLY A 405 -1.94 -18.40 -64.36
CA GLY A 405 -2.38 -17.07 -63.95
C GLY A 405 -1.31 -16.26 -63.22
N ALA A 406 -1.57 -14.99 -62.95
CA ALA A 406 -0.60 -14.07 -62.33
C ALA A 406 -0.47 -14.28 -60.81
N LEU A 407 -1.49 -14.85 -60.16
CA LEU A 407 -1.46 -15.11 -58.73
C LEU A 407 -0.90 -16.52 -58.42
N PRO A 408 0.03 -16.65 -57.46
CA PRO A 408 0.42 -17.93 -56.89
C PRO A 408 -0.78 -18.70 -56.31
N ILE A 409 -0.64 -20.02 -56.17
CA ILE A 409 -1.71 -20.89 -55.64
C ILE A 409 -1.24 -21.61 -54.38
N ILE A 410 -2.06 -21.55 -53.34
CA ILE A 410 -1.95 -22.30 -52.09
C ILE A 410 -3.04 -23.37 -52.12
N LEU A 411 -2.63 -24.63 -52.27
CA LEU A 411 -3.51 -25.78 -52.14
C LEU A 411 -3.45 -26.28 -50.68
N ALA A 412 -4.48 -25.95 -49.90
CA ALA A 412 -4.58 -26.27 -48.49
C ALA A 412 -5.48 -27.51 -48.29
N VAL A 413 -4.87 -28.66 -48.03
CA VAL A 413 -5.55 -29.94 -47.82
C VAL A 413 -5.76 -30.20 -46.34
N TYR A 414 -7.00 -30.15 -45.86
CA TYR A 414 -7.39 -30.32 -44.45
C TYR A 414 -7.49 -31.80 -44.01
N GLY A 415 -7.25 -32.73 -44.92
CA GLY A 415 -7.16 -34.16 -44.66
C GLY A 415 -5.85 -34.76 -45.20
N ASP A 416 -5.93 -35.99 -45.69
CA ASP A 416 -4.83 -36.65 -46.38
C ASP A 416 -4.76 -36.21 -47.85
N ALA A 417 -3.55 -36.10 -48.39
CA ALA A 417 -3.30 -35.75 -49.77
C ALA A 417 -2.56 -36.89 -50.46
N ASN A 418 -3.23 -37.55 -51.41
CA ASN A 418 -2.62 -38.49 -52.34
C ASN A 418 -3.02 -38.09 -53.77
N PRO A 419 -2.30 -37.15 -54.41
CA PRO A 419 -2.69 -36.66 -55.72
C PRO A 419 -2.73 -37.76 -56.80
N GLY A 420 -1.86 -38.77 -56.73
CA GLY A 420 -1.71 -39.84 -57.72
C GLY A 420 -1.31 -39.39 -59.15
N GLN A 421 -1.36 -38.09 -59.42
CA GLN A 421 -1.15 -37.43 -60.70
C GLN A 421 -0.22 -36.23 -60.55
N PRO A 422 0.39 -35.74 -61.65
CA PRO A 422 1.20 -34.53 -61.63
C PRO A 422 0.37 -33.30 -61.22
N ILE A 423 0.95 -32.42 -60.41
CA ILE A 423 0.42 -31.07 -60.14
C ILE A 423 1.41 -30.05 -60.69
N LEU A 424 0.93 -29.19 -61.58
CA LEU A 424 1.76 -28.45 -62.51
C LEU A 424 1.38 -26.98 -62.51
N ALA A 425 2.17 -26.14 -61.84
CA ALA A 425 2.09 -24.67 -61.92
C ALA A 425 3.22 -24.12 -62.81
N ASN A 426 3.62 -24.88 -63.84
CA ASN A 426 4.74 -24.59 -64.70
C ASN A 426 4.33 -23.70 -65.89
N GLY A 427 5.23 -22.83 -66.35
CA GLY A 427 5.06 -22.14 -67.64
C GLY A 427 5.17 -23.13 -68.80
N ARG A 428 4.40 -22.95 -69.87
CA ARG A 428 4.42 -23.84 -71.05
C ARG A 428 4.12 -23.14 -72.37
N PHE A 429 4.60 -23.74 -73.45
CA PHE A 429 4.22 -23.43 -74.82
C PHE A 429 3.08 -24.36 -75.27
N LEU A 430 1.99 -23.80 -75.81
CA LEU A 430 0.90 -24.57 -76.41
C LEU A 430 0.75 -24.17 -77.87
N ASN A 431 1.58 -24.70 -78.79
CA ASN A 431 1.50 -24.52 -80.26
C ASN A 431 0.77 -23.21 -80.66
N GLY A 432 1.26 -22.06 -80.18
CA GLY A 432 0.44 -20.87 -79.92
C GLY A 432 1.01 -20.02 -78.77
N PRO A 433 0.17 -19.28 -77.99
CA PRO A 433 0.68 -18.38 -76.96
C PRO A 433 1.36 -19.12 -75.81
N THR A 434 2.39 -18.50 -75.25
CA THR A 434 2.98 -18.95 -73.99
C THR A 434 2.00 -18.73 -72.84
N LEU A 435 1.81 -19.77 -72.02
CA LEU A 435 1.00 -19.70 -70.81
C LEU A 435 1.91 -19.64 -69.59
N ARG A 436 1.72 -18.60 -68.78
CA ARG A 436 2.37 -18.47 -67.47
C ARG A 436 1.86 -19.55 -66.51
N GLY A 437 2.78 -20.12 -65.73
CA GLY A 437 2.39 -20.87 -64.53
C GLY A 437 1.72 -19.94 -63.51
N ALA A 438 0.90 -20.47 -62.61
CA ALA A 438 0.28 -19.67 -61.55
C ALA A 438 1.34 -18.91 -60.72
N GLY A 439 1.27 -17.59 -60.67
CA GLY A 439 2.27 -16.73 -60.02
C GLY A 439 3.40 -16.26 -60.94
N GLY A 440 3.46 -16.78 -62.17
CA GLY A 440 4.47 -16.41 -63.15
C GLY A 440 4.18 -15.07 -63.79
N ASN A 441 5.24 -14.31 -64.10
CA ASN A 441 5.16 -12.98 -64.68
C ASN A 441 4.12 -12.08 -63.97
N HIS A 442 4.25 -12.00 -62.64
CA HIS A 442 3.31 -11.40 -61.67
C HIS A 442 3.19 -9.86 -61.72
N GLY A 443 3.74 -9.22 -62.75
CA GLY A 443 3.66 -7.77 -62.96
C GLY A 443 4.71 -6.95 -62.20
N GLN A 444 5.45 -7.53 -61.25
CA GLN A 444 6.54 -6.86 -60.54
C GLN A 444 7.93 -7.29 -61.05
N CYS A 445 8.02 -7.69 -62.31
CA CYS A 445 9.20 -8.33 -62.86
C CYS A 445 10.38 -7.39 -63.16
N GLY A 446 10.14 -6.11 -63.48
CA GLY A 446 11.22 -5.13 -63.69
C GLY A 446 12.41 -5.67 -64.52
N SER A 447 13.62 -5.54 -63.98
CA SER A 447 14.87 -6.04 -64.59
C SER A 447 15.04 -7.56 -64.53
N SER A 448 14.19 -8.27 -63.79
CA SER A 448 14.09 -9.73 -63.84
C SER A 448 13.39 -10.24 -65.10
N THR A 449 12.83 -9.36 -65.94
CA THR A 449 12.38 -9.74 -67.28
C THR A 449 13.58 -9.94 -68.19
N GLY A 450 13.62 -11.04 -68.94
CA GLY A 450 14.69 -11.29 -69.90
C GLY A 450 14.73 -10.25 -71.01
N ALA A 451 15.94 -9.86 -71.45
CA ALA A 451 16.08 -8.86 -72.50
C ALA A 451 15.61 -9.40 -73.86
N THR A 452 14.89 -8.56 -74.63
CA THR A 452 14.42 -8.93 -75.97
C THR A 452 15.57 -8.93 -76.98
N GLY A 453 15.58 -9.94 -77.86
CA GLY A 453 16.48 -10.07 -79.01
C GLY A 453 16.31 -8.95 -80.02
N SER A 454 17.39 -8.64 -80.74
CA SER A 454 17.37 -7.69 -81.85
C SER A 454 17.62 -8.43 -83.18
N VAL A 455 17.35 -7.73 -84.28
CA VAL A 455 17.85 -8.13 -85.60
C VAL A 455 18.99 -7.21 -85.98
N THR A 456 20.19 -7.75 -86.13
CA THR A 456 21.40 -7.00 -86.49
C THR A 456 22.02 -7.64 -87.73
N GLY A 457 22.26 -6.85 -88.80
CA GLY A 457 22.87 -7.38 -90.03
C GLY A 457 22.06 -8.43 -90.79
N GLY A 458 20.74 -8.52 -90.54
CA GLY A 458 19.86 -9.54 -91.13
C GLY A 458 19.75 -10.83 -90.31
N GLU A 459 20.41 -10.88 -89.15
CA GLU A 459 20.38 -12.04 -88.25
C GLU A 459 19.59 -11.77 -86.98
N ALA A 460 18.82 -12.75 -86.54
CA ALA A 460 18.02 -12.69 -85.32
C ALA A 460 18.80 -13.22 -84.12
N GLU A 461 18.92 -12.40 -83.07
CA GLU A 461 19.45 -12.82 -81.78
C GLU A 461 18.36 -13.48 -80.91
N GLY A 462 18.74 -14.38 -80.02
CA GLY A 462 17.84 -14.95 -79.04
C GLY A 462 17.55 -13.97 -77.89
N GLY A 463 16.32 -13.99 -77.37
CA GLY A 463 15.98 -13.28 -76.14
C GLY A 463 16.59 -13.96 -74.91
N GLY A 464 16.88 -13.17 -73.87
CA GLY A 464 17.35 -13.69 -72.58
C GLY A 464 16.22 -14.37 -71.79
N GLY A 465 16.57 -15.33 -70.94
CA GLY A 465 15.64 -15.97 -70.01
C GLY A 465 15.19 -15.00 -68.90
N GLY A 466 14.00 -15.21 -68.34
CA GLY A 466 13.53 -14.46 -67.18
C GLY A 466 14.19 -14.93 -65.89
N GLY A 467 14.36 -14.01 -64.95
CA GLY A 467 14.90 -14.27 -63.61
C GLY A 467 13.84 -14.82 -62.65
N SER A 468 14.31 -15.62 -61.69
CA SER A 468 13.54 -16.12 -60.53
C SER A 468 14.50 -16.14 -59.34
N ALA A 469 14.59 -17.22 -58.55
CA ALA A 469 15.60 -17.36 -57.50
C ALA A 469 17.05 -17.20 -58.00
N THR A 470 17.27 -17.41 -59.31
CA THR A 470 18.53 -17.16 -60.00
C THR A 470 18.33 -16.22 -61.19
N ALA A 471 19.42 -15.64 -61.68
CA ALA A 471 19.40 -14.90 -62.93
C ALA A 471 18.94 -15.81 -64.08
N GLY A 472 18.29 -15.21 -65.07
CA GLY A 472 17.96 -15.88 -66.33
C GLY A 472 19.21 -16.19 -67.15
N ALA A 473 19.12 -17.20 -68.02
CA ALA A 473 20.19 -17.50 -68.98
C ALA A 473 20.28 -16.41 -70.05
N ALA A 474 21.48 -16.17 -70.58
CA ALA A 474 21.65 -15.28 -71.72
C ALA A 474 21.04 -15.88 -73.00
N GLY A 475 20.55 -15.02 -73.89
CA GLY A 475 20.01 -15.42 -75.20
C GLY A 475 21.10 -15.83 -76.20
N GLY A 476 20.71 -16.53 -77.27
CA GLY A 476 21.64 -16.95 -78.32
C GLY A 476 22.20 -15.78 -79.16
N THR A 477 23.44 -15.88 -79.62
CA THR A 477 24.20 -14.81 -80.30
C THR A 477 23.98 -14.70 -81.81
N GLY A 478 23.10 -15.50 -82.43
CA GLY A 478 23.06 -15.64 -83.89
C GLY A 478 24.25 -16.44 -84.45
N PHE A 479 24.35 -16.59 -85.78
CA PHE A 479 25.37 -17.41 -86.45
C PHE A 479 26.62 -16.60 -86.85
N SER A 480 26.51 -15.28 -87.05
CA SER A 480 27.65 -14.45 -87.41
C SER A 480 28.67 -14.28 -86.28
N PRO A 481 29.98 -14.27 -86.61
CA PRO A 481 31.02 -13.88 -85.66
C PRO A 481 30.80 -12.43 -85.19
N GLY A 482 30.52 -12.24 -83.90
CA GLY A 482 30.38 -10.91 -83.27
C GLY A 482 29.01 -10.55 -82.73
N GLY A 483 28.01 -11.46 -82.81
CA GLY A 483 26.71 -11.22 -82.18
C GLY A 483 26.78 -11.17 -80.64
N THR A 484 26.04 -10.24 -80.03
CA THR A 484 25.98 -10.08 -78.57
C THR A 484 24.81 -10.86 -77.97
N ALA A 485 25.08 -11.71 -76.98
CA ALA A 485 24.03 -12.43 -76.25
C ALA A 485 23.19 -11.43 -75.44
N ARG A 486 21.87 -11.53 -75.51
CA ARG A 486 20.99 -10.70 -74.69
C ARG A 486 21.02 -11.17 -73.24
N ALA A 487 21.11 -10.22 -72.32
CA ALA A 487 21.16 -10.52 -70.90
C ALA A 487 19.90 -11.26 -70.45
N GLY A 488 20.07 -12.28 -69.61
CA GLY A 488 18.97 -12.81 -68.83
C GLY A 488 18.55 -11.81 -67.76
N GLY A 489 17.31 -11.95 -67.27
CA GLY A 489 16.81 -11.08 -66.21
C GLY A 489 17.54 -11.30 -64.89
N ASP A 490 17.63 -10.26 -64.08
CA ASP A 490 18.22 -10.30 -62.73
C ASP A 490 17.49 -11.29 -61.81
N PRO A 491 18.19 -11.91 -60.82
CA PRO A 491 17.52 -12.73 -59.82
C PRO A 491 16.53 -11.89 -59.01
N GLN A 492 15.36 -12.46 -58.77
CA GLN A 492 14.36 -11.99 -57.81
C GLN A 492 14.71 -12.44 -56.39
N ASN A 493 13.91 -12.00 -55.41
CA ASN A 493 13.98 -12.54 -54.06
C ASN A 493 13.77 -14.06 -54.10
N ASN A 494 14.72 -14.80 -53.50
CA ASN A 494 14.77 -16.25 -53.52
C ASN A 494 14.22 -16.89 -52.23
N ASP A 495 13.63 -16.12 -51.32
CA ASP A 495 12.95 -16.63 -50.14
C ASP A 495 11.72 -17.45 -50.57
N PRO A 496 11.74 -18.79 -50.41
CA PRO A 496 10.63 -19.65 -50.83
C PRO A 496 9.34 -19.35 -50.07
N LEU A 497 9.40 -18.69 -48.92
CA LEU A 497 8.22 -18.32 -48.13
C LEU A 497 7.37 -17.24 -48.80
N LEU A 498 7.93 -16.43 -49.70
CA LEU A 498 7.19 -15.35 -50.37
C LEU A 498 6.24 -15.85 -51.47
N LEU A 499 6.33 -17.11 -51.90
CA LEU A 499 5.57 -17.65 -53.05
C LEU A 499 5.66 -16.77 -54.30
N LEU A 500 6.87 -16.34 -54.65
CA LEU A 500 7.12 -15.50 -55.81
C LEU A 500 7.46 -16.35 -57.05
N GLY A 501 6.71 -16.19 -58.14
CA GLY A 501 6.95 -16.91 -59.39
C GLY A 501 8.07 -16.29 -60.24
N GLY A 502 8.48 -17.01 -61.29
CA GLY A 502 9.49 -16.56 -62.24
C GLY A 502 8.96 -15.53 -63.24
N CYS A 503 9.85 -14.66 -63.71
CA CYS A 503 9.53 -13.65 -64.72
C CYS A 503 9.59 -14.19 -66.14
N ALA A 504 8.97 -13.46 -67.07
CA ALA A 504 9.01 -13.82 -68.47
C ALA A 504 10.40 -13.61 -69.08
N GLY A 505 10.76 -14.48 -70.03
CA GLY A 505 11.90 -14.26 -70.91
C GLY A 505 11.60 -13.22 -71.98
N GLY A 506 12.64 -12.63 -72.54
CA GLY A 506 12.53 -11.74 -73.69
C GLY A 506 12.22 -12.53 -74.95
N ASN A 507 11.46 -11.93 -75.87
CA ASN A 507 11.27 -12.51 -77.20
C ASN A 507 12.60 -12.50 -77.98
N GLY A 508 12.78 -13.45 -78.90
CA GLY A 508 13.85 -13.38 -79.89
C GLY A 508 13.67 -12.22 -80.85
N GLY A 509 14.76 -11.80 -81.50
CA GLY A 509 14.75 -10.79 -82.53
C GLY A 509 13.93 -11.24 -83.73
N GLY A 510 13.12 -10.33 -84.27
CA GLY A 510 12.32 -10.58 -85.46
C GLY A 510 12.13 -9.33 -86.30
N THR A 511 11.88 -9.52 -87.60
CA THR A 511 11.38 -8.48 -88.49
C THR A 511 9.93 -8.81 -88.83
N GLY A 512 9.15 -7.87 -89.37
CA GLY A 512 7.74 -8.15 -89.75
C GLY A 512 7.55 -9.37 -90.66
N ASN A 513 8.59 -9.80 -91.38
CA ASN A 513 8.59 -10.98 -92.26
C ASN A 513 9.23 -12.24 -91.61
N MET A 514 9.85 -12.11 -90.44
CA MET A 514 10.47 -13.18 -89.66
C MET A 514 10.14 -12.95 -88.18
N ALA A 515 9.04 -13.53 -87.70
CA ALA A 515 8.68 -13.42 -86.29
C ALA A 515 9.76 -14.06 -85.41
N GLY A 516 10.26 -13.31 -84.43
CA GLY A 516 11.19 -13.83 -83.44
C GLY A 516 10.52 -14.88 -82.56
N GLY A 517 11.31 -15.82 -82.02
CA GLY A 517 10.80 -16.82 -81.08
C GLY A 517 10.18 -16.17 -79.84
N GLN A 518 9.10 -16.74 -79.31
CA GLN A 518 8.48 -16.22 -78.08
C GLN A 518 9.36 -16.51 -76.87
N GLY A 519 9.51 -15.53 -75.99
CA GLY A 519 10.12 -15.72 -74.68
C GLY A 519 9.23 -16.59 -73.79
N GLY A 520 9.85 -17.35 -72.88
CA GLY A 520 9.11 -18.17 -71.92
C GLY A 520 8.20 -17.31 -71.03
N ALA A 521 6.99 -17.78 -70.71
CA ALA A 521 6.02 -16.99 -69.93
C ALA A 521 6.34 -16.84 -68.43
N GLY A 522 7.40 -17.48 -67.94
CA GLY A 522 7.76 -17.51 -66.53
C GLY A 522 7.18 -18.74 -65.79
N GLY A 523 8.00 -19.31 -64.90
CA GLY A 523 7.58 -20.37 -63.99
C GLY A 523 6.63 -19.85 -62.90
N GLY A 524 5.81 -20.73 -62.33
CA GLY A 524 4.87 -20.36 -61.26
C GLY A 524 5.44 -20.40 -59.85
N ALA A 525 4.57 -20.21 -58.87
CA ALA A 525 4.80 -20.42 -57.45
C ALA A 525 3.60 -21.16 -56.83
N PHE A 526 3.91 -22.18 -56.03
CA PHE A 526 2.93 -23.13 -55.51
C PHE A 526 3.26 -23.52 -54.08
N GLN A 527 2.25 -23.47 -53.21
CA GLN A 527 2.31 -24.07 -51.88
C GLN A 527 1.34 -25.24 -51.80
N LEU A 528 1.84 -26.39 -51.35
CA LEU A 528 1.01 -27.51 -50.91
C LEU A 528 1.13 -27.61 -49.39
N SER A 529 0.03 -27.40 -48.67
CA SER A 529 -0.03 -27.62 -47.23
C SER A 529 -1.05 -28.72 -46.96
N VAL A 530 -0.63 -29.75 -46.23
CA VAL A 530 -1.46 -30.91 -45.91
C VAL A 530 -1.52 -31.06 -44.39
N ALA A 531 -2.73 -31.15 -43.83
CA ALA A 531 -2.95 -31.27 -42.39
C ALA A 531 -2.60 -32.66 -41.86
N ARG A 532 -2.68 -33.69 -42.72
CA ARG A 532 -2.37 -35.08 -42.38
C ARG A 532 -1.25 -35.64 -43.27
N THR A 533 -1.45 -36.79 -43.89
CA THR A 533 -0.42 -37.49 -44.65
C THR A 533 -0.35 -36.95 -46.09
N LEU A 534 0.84 -36.54 -46.53
CA LEU A 534 1.13 -36.27 -47.93
C LEU A 534 1.85 -37.45 -48.57
N THR A 535 1.27 -38.05 -49.60
CA THR A 535 1.89 -39.10 -50.42
C THR A 535 2.10 -38.58 -51.84
N LEU A 536 3.36 -38.33 -52.23
CA LEU A 536 3.72 -37.88 -53.58
C LEU A 536 4.26 -39.03 -54.42
N GLN A 537 3.53 -39.33 -55.52
CA GLN A 537 3.88 -40.42 -56.45
C GLN A 537 4.30 -39.91 -57.83
N LYS A 538 4.01 -38.65 -58.14
CA LYS A 538 4.24 -37.99 -59.43
C LYS A 538 4.82 -36.59 -59.20
N ALA A 539 5.26 -35.95 -60.28
CA ALA A 539 5.95 -34.67 -60.23
C ALA A 539 5.04 -33.53 -59.73
N LEU A 540 5.61 -32.69 -58.86
CA LEU A 540 5.17 -31.32 -58.64
C LEU A 540 6.14 -30.42 -59.41
N SER A 541 5.64 -29.57 -60.31
CA SER A 541 6.52 -28.67 -61.07
C SER A 541 5.97 -27.25 -61.15
N VAL A 542 6.86 -26.29 -60.95
CA VAL A 542 6.61 -24.85 -61.13
C VAL A 542 7.56 -24.22 -62.15
N SER A 543 8.42 -25.00 -62.80
CA SER A 543 9.45 -24.48 -63.70
C SER A 543 8.86 -23.85 -64.98
N CYS A 544 9.68 -23.15 -65.77
CA CYS A 544 9.33 -22.90 -67.16
C CYS A 544 9.82 -24.10 -67.98
N LEU A 545 8.91 -24.87 -68.59
CA LEU A 545 9.31 -25.91 -69.54
C LEU A 545 9.50 -25.23 -70.91
N LEU A 546 10.73 -25.33 -71.42
CA LEU A 546 11.15 -24.87 -72.75
C LEU A 546 10.50 -25.71 -73.85
#